data_AF-G4Z5W9-F1
#
_entry.id   AF-G4Z5W9-F1
#
_cell.length_a   1.000
_cell.length_b   1.000
_cell.length_c   1.000
_cell.angle_alpha   90.00
_cell.angle_beta   90.00
_cell.angle_gamma   90.00
#
_symmetry.space_group_name_H-M   'P 1'
#
loop_
_entity.id
_entity.type
_entity.pdbx_description
1 polymer ?
#
loop_
_entity_poly.entity_id
_entity_poly.type
_entity_poly.pdbx_seq_one_letter_code
_entity_poly.pdbx_strand_id
1 'polypeptide(L)'
;MQDSAATAAAKLSERKRLKHREYVKKSYKKKLHENDRLYQLNAYHMKLESRMGQLLDASEAAKVPLPGVSSSRRFHIRPLPTAAYAKVIDDATSDVLRFARSPAKLSTGARVFGWTDQREVQGRTLKFALQKEFALAPRDLLQRSWSIFSDTQEFPKIYGSALDVQFHFLQHVDADTILFYRRIAHPADSSRAVKTVFLLARRQIAEGYLLLFRSIDKDLVHFEEVDVGGEPEVRVDPDATLEVLSTETWVDKYIWVLFYNVPDQPKKCLFHFGGATTTTLWLREVLFVAVRWESMAVGSQFTLTAE
;
A
#
# COMPACT_ATOMS: atom_id res chain seq x y z
N MET A 1 49.08 52.15 12.28
CA MET A 1 47.61 51.99 12.15
C MET A 1 47.19 50.66 11.51
N GLN A 2 47.96 50.08 10.57
CA GLN A 2 47.61 48.81 9.91
C GLN A 2 47.53 47.57 10.85
N ASP A 3 48.42 47.45 11.85
CA ASP A 3 48.39 46.32 12.80
C ASP A 3 47.15 46.29 13.71
N SER A 4 46.60 47.46 14.03
CA SER A 4 45.40 47.57 14.88
C SER A 4 44.16 47.05 14.16
N ALA A 5 44.04 47.35 12.85
CA ALA A 5 42.93 46.90 12.02
C ALA A 5 42.96 45.39 11.76
N ALA A 6 44.14 44.82 11.50
CA ALA A 6 44.32 43.38 11.32
C ALA A 6 43.98 42.60 12.60
N THR A 7 44.40 43.11 13.77
CA THR A 7 44.09 42.51 15.07
C THR A 7 42.60 42.58 15.40
N ALA A 8 41.93 43.69 15.05
CA ALA A 8 40.49 43.84 15.23
C ALA A 8 39.67 42.90 14.32
N ALA A 9 40.10 42.72 13.07
CA ALA A 9 39.48 41.80 12.12
C ALA A 9 39.63 40.33 12.55
N ALA A 10 40.80 39.94 13.07
CA ALA A 10 41.05 38.61 13.62
C ALA A 10 40.14 38.30 14.82
N LYS A 11 40.03 39.25 15.78
CA LYS A 11 39.14 39.12 16.95
C LYS A 11 37.66 39.00 16.55
N LEU A 12 37.23 39.74 15.52
CA LEU A 12 35.85 39.68 15.03
C LEU A 12 35.54 38.33 14.35
N SER A 13 36.49 37.80 13.58
CA SER A 13 36.41 36.48 12.94
C SER A 13 36.29 35.37 13.97
N GLU A 14 37.13 35.40 15.01
CA GLU A 14 37.14 34.42 16.10
C GLU A 14 35.81 34.44 16.87
N ARG A 15 35.27 35.64 17.15
CA ARG A 15 33.98 35.81 17.82
C ARG A 15 32.81 35.27 16.98
N LYS A 16 32.86 35.40 15.65
CA LYS A 16 31.86 34.81 14.73
C LYS A 16 31.94 33.27 14.71
N ARG A 17 33.16 32.71 14.68
CA ARG A 17 33.37 31.24 14.73
C ARG A 17 32.86 30.66 16.05
N LEU A 18 33.10 31.34 17.17
CA LEU A 18 32.64 30.89 18.49
C LEU A 18 31.10 30.85 18.56
N LYS A 19 30.44 31.92 18.11
CA LYS A 19 28.96 32.00 18.05
C LYS A 19 28.36 30.91 17.14
N HIS A 20 28.98 30.66 15.99
CA HIS A 20 28.53 29.59 15.10
C HIS A 20 28.66 28.21 15.74
N ARG A 21 29.77 27.94 16.43
CA ARG A 21 29.98 26.67 17.16
C ARG A 21 28.94 26.46 18.26
N GLU A 22 28.61 27.50 19.01
CA GLU A 22 27.56 27.45 20.04
C GLU A 22 26.17 27.21 19.44
N TYR A 23 25.86 27.89 18.33
CA TYR A 23 24.61 27.69 17.61
C TYR A 23 24.47 26.25 17.10
N VAL A 24 25.50 25.70 16.46
CA VAL A 24 25.51 24.31 15.97
C VAL A 24 25.34 23.33 17.14
N LYS A 25 26.05 23.54 18.24
CA LYS A 25 25.95 22.69 19.44
C LYS A 25 24.54 22.72 20.05
N LYS A 26 23.90 23.90 20.10
CA LYS A 26 22.52 24.07 20.58
C LYS A 26 21.51 23.40 19.64
N SER A 27 21.69 23.54 18.33
CA SER A 27 20.87 22.90 17.30
C SER A 27 20.95 21.37 17.38
N TYR A 28 22.17 20.83 17.53
CA TYR A 28 22.39 19.39 17.69
C TYR A 28 21.72 18.83 18.94
N LYS A 29 21.88 19.51 20.09
CA LYS A 29 21.20 19.14 21.34
C LYS A 29 19.68 19.14 21.20
N LYS A 30 19.12 20.13 20.49
CA LYS A 30 17.67 20.19 20.22
C LYS A 30 17.21 19.00 19.40
N LYS A 31 17.93 18.66 18.32
CA LYS A 31 17.62 17.48 17.50
C LYS A 31 17.72 16.17 18.28
N LEU A 32 18.70 16.05 19.17
CA LEU A 32 18.85 14.85 20.01
C LEU A 32 17.64 14.68 20.94
N HIS A 33 17.21 15.75 21.61
CA HIS A 33 16.00 15.73 22.44
C HIS A 33 14.72 15.43 21.64
N GLU A 34 14.58 16.01 20.44
CA GLU A 34 13.45 15.73 19.57
C GLU A 34 13.42 14.24 19.17
N ASN A 35 14.58 13.66 18.87
CA ASN A 35 14.70 12.26 18.50
C ASN A 35 14.39 11.33 19.68
N ASP A 36 14.92 11.60 20.87
CA ASP A 36 14.59 10.86 22.09
C ASP A 36 13.08 10.89 22.38
N ARG A 37 12.45 12.06 22.21
CA ARG A 37 11.00 12.22 22.37
C ARG A 37 10.24 11.38 21.34
N LEU A 38 10.68 11.36 20.09
CA LEU A 38 10.08 10.54 19.03
C LEU A 38 10.24 9.04 19.32
N TYR A 39 11.39 8.59 19.82
CA TYR A 39 11.60 7.20 20.24
C TYR A 39 10.65 6.81 21.37
N GLN A 40 10.49 7.66 22.37
CA GLN A 40 9.57 7.42 23.49
C GLN A 40 8.11 7.38 23.00
N LEU A 41 7.72 8.29 22.12
CA LEU A 41 6.36 8.33 21.55
C LEU A 41 6.08 7.09 20.69
N ASN A 42 7.07 6.66 19.89
CA ASN A 42 6.96 5.45 19.07
C ASN A 42 6.88 4.18 19.94
N ALA A 43 7.69 4.08 20.99
CA ALA A 43 7.63 2.97 21.95
C ALA A 43 6.27 2.92 22.68
N TYR A 44 5.70 4.08 23.01
CA TYR A 44 4.36 4.20 23.59
C TYR A 44 3.28 3.75 22.59
N HIS A 45 3.36 4.19 21.33
CA HIS A 45 2.46 3.74 20.27
C HIS A 45 2.54 2.23 20.04
N MET A 46 3.74 1.65 19.94
CA MET A 46 3.93 0.20 19.81
C MET A 46 3.30 -0.57 20.98
N LYS A 47 3.40 -0.04 22.20
CA LYS A 47 2.79 -0.66 23.39
C LYS A 47 1.26 -0.56 23.38
N LEU A 48 0.71 0.57 22.92
CA LEU A 48 -0.73 0.74 22.74
C LEU A 48 -1.27 -0.19 21.66
N GLU A 49 -0.60 -0.29 20.52
CA GLU A 49 -1.00 -1.17 19.43
C GLU A 49 -0.87 -2.64 19.81
N SER A 50 0.18 -3.03 20.54
CA SER A 50 0.31 -4.38 21.07
C SER A 50 -0.81 -4.73 22.05
N ARG A 51 -1.18 -3.80 22.95
CA ARG A 51 -2.32 -3.99 23.86
C ARG A 51 -3.65 -4.02 23.11
N MET A 52 -3.80 -3.20 22.08
CA MET A 52 -5.00 -3.19 21.24
C MET A 52 -5.12 -4.51 20.47
N GLY A 53 -4.01 -5.03 19.93
CA GLY A 53 -3.94 -6.36 19.32
C GLY A 53 -4.32 -7.46 20.32
N GLN A 54 -3.75 -7.46 21.53
CA GLN A 54 -4.12 -8.42 22.58
C GLN A 54 -5.58 -8.33 23.00
N LEU A 55 -6.18 -7.14 23.03
CA LEU A 55 -7.59 -6.94 23.34
C LEU A 55 -8.50 -7.40 22.20
N LEU A 56 -8.07 -7.21 20.94
CA LEU A 56 -8.77 -7.74 19.77
C LEU A 56 -8.69 -9.27 19.73
N ASP A 57 -7.51 -9.85 19.93
CA ASP A 57 -7.29 -11.30 20.01
C ASP A 57 -8.09 -11.93 21.17
N ALA A 58 -8.13 -11.27 22.34
CA ALA A 58 -8.93 -11.72 23.48
C ALA A 58 -10.45 -11.56 23.23
N SER A 59 -10.86 -10.53 22.48
CA SER A 59 -12.24 -10.34 22.06
C SER A 59 -12.66 -11.39 21.01
N GLU A 60 -11.76 -11.79 20.12
CA GLU A 60 -11.96 -12.85 19.14
C GLU A 60 -12.02 -14.23 19.81
N ALA A 61 -11.12 -14.52 20.75
CA ALA A 61 -11.12 -15.76 21.52
C ALA A 61 -12.37 -15.92 22.42
N ALA A 62 -13.01 -14.82 22.80
CA ALA A 62 -14.22 -14.81 23.62
C ALA A 62 -15.53 -14.91 22.81
N LYS A 63 -15.49 -14.87 21.47
CA LYS A 63 -16.68 -15.00 20.63
C LYS A 63 -16.86 -16.44 20.15
N VAL A 64 -17.94 -17.09 20.58
CA VAL A 64 -18.44 -18.32 19.95
C VAL A 64 -18.88 -17.95 18.52
N PRO A 65 -18.47 -18.70 17.47
CA PRO A 65 -18.98 -18.46 16.13
C PRO A 65 -20.49 -18.68 16.13
N LEU A 66 -21.27 -17.62 15.95
CA LEU A 66 -22.65 -17.79 15.52
C LEU A 66 -22.60 -18.48 14.14
N PRO A 67 -23.45 -19.48 13.88
CA PRO A 67 -23.50 -20.10 12.56
C PRO A 67 -23.82 -19.01 11.54
N GLY A 68 -22.80 -18.63 10.77
CA GLY A 68 -22.94 -17.65 9.71
C GLY A 68 -23.90 -18.20 8.68
N VAL A 69 -25.03 -17.51 8.48
CA VAL A 69 -25.81 -17.68 7.26
C VAL A 69 -24.86 -17.31 6.12
N SER A 70 -24.34 -18.32 5.41
CA SER A 70 -23.64 -18.10 4.16
C SER A 70 -24.69 -17.62 3.16
N SER A 71 -24.95 -16.32 3.12
CA SER A 71 -25.66 -15.73 2.01
C SER A 71 -24.71 -15.80 0.82
N SER A 72 -24.96 -16.77 -0.06
CA SER A 72 -24.35 -16.74 -1.37
C SER A 72 -24.78 -15.42 -2.02
N ARG A 73 -23.81 -14.59 -2.38
CA ARG A 73 -24.02 -13.32 -3.07
C ARG A 73 -23.65 -13.50 -4.53
N ARG A 74 -24.49 -12.97 -5.42
CA ARG A 74 -24.21 -12.92 -6.86
C ARG A 74 -23.80 -11.50 -7.21
N PHE A 75 -22.81 -11.38 -8.08
CA PHE A 75 -22.32 -10.09 -8.56
C PHE A 75 -22.69 -9.94 -10.03
N HIS A 76 -23.35 -8.84 -10.37
CA HIS A 76 -23.67 -8.50 -11.74
C HIS A 76 -22.84 -7.30 -12.19
N ILE A 77 -22.44 -7.32 -13.45
CA ILE A 77 -21.80 -6.20 -14.13
C ILE A 77 -22.37 -6.08 -15.53
N ARG A 78 -22.28 -4.87 -16.09
CA ARG A 78 -22.36 -4.64 -17.52
C ARG A 78 -20.95 -4.31 -18.02
N PRO A 79 -20.28 -5.24 -18.74
CA PRO A 79 -18.94 -5.03 -19.25
C PRO A 79 -18.85 -3.79 -20.13
N LEU A 80 -17.74 -3.07 -20.02
CA LEU A 80 -17.38 -2.01 -20.96
C LEU A 80 -16.68 -2.58 -22.19
N PRO A 81 -16.61 -1.85 -23.31
CA PRO A 81 -15.74 -2.21 -24.42
C PRO A 81 -14.28 -2.29 -23.97
N THR A 82 -13.51 -3.25 -24.50
CA THR A 82 -12.09 -3.46 -24.15
C THR A 82 -11.25 -2.18 -24.28
N ALA A 83 -11.54 -1.33 -25.27
CA ALA A 83 -10.87 -0.04 -25.48
C ALA A 83 -11.03 0.93 -24.29
N ALA A 84 -12.16 0.88 -23.58
CA ALA A 84 -12.38 1.72 -22.39
C ALA A 84 -11.48 1.29 -21.23
N TYR A 85 -11.35 -0.02 -20.99
CA TYR A 85 -10.42 -0.56 -20.00
C TYR A 85 -8.96 -0.26 -20.38
N ALA A 86 -8.61 -0.43 -21.66
CA ALA A 86 -7.27 -0.11 -22.17
C ALA A 86 -6.91 1.36 -21.90
N LYS A 87 -7.82 2.30 -22.17
CA LYS A 87 -7.61 3.71 -21.86
C LYS A 87 -7.31 3.96 -20.38
N VAL A 88 -8.05 3.33 -19.46
CA VAL A 88 -7.79 3.45 -18.01
C VAL A 88 -6.39 2.93 -17.66
N ILE A 89 -5.98 1.82 -18.26
CA ILE A 89 -4.66 1.21 -18.04
C ILE A 89 -3.54 2.07 -18.61
N ASP A 90 -3.72 2.63 -19.81
CA ASP A 90 -2.71 3.46 -20.49
C ASP A 90 -2.51 4.81 -19.78
N ASP A 91 -3.61 5.45 -19.36
CA ASP A 91 -3.58 6.69 -18.57
C ASP A 91 -2.85 6.45 -17.23
N ALA A 92 -3.17 5.36 -16.53
CA ALA A 92 -2.50 4.98 -15.28
C ALA A 92 -1.03 4.58 -15.50
N THR A 93 -0.70 3.85 -16.56
CA THR A 93 0.67 3.47 -16.90
C THR A 93 1.53 4.71 -17.13
N SER A 94 1.01 5.67 -17.89
CA SER A 94 1.70 6.94 -18.15
C SER A 94 1.97 7.74 -16.87
N ASP A 95 0.98 7.80 -15.96
CA ASP A 95 1.11 8.48 -14.67
C ASP A 95 2.07 7.75 -13.70
N VAL A 96 2.06 6.42 -13.67
CA VAL A 96 3.00 5.59 -12.90
C VAL A 96 4.42 5.82 -13.37
N LEU A 97 4.67 5.77 -14.69
CA LEU A 97 6.00 5.99 -15.25
C LEU A 97 6.50 7.41 -15.02
N ARG A 98 5.61 8.41 -15.06
CA ARG A 98 5.95 9.80 -14.70
C ARG A 98 6.44 9.90 -13.26
N PHE A 99 5.71 9.30 -12.31
CA PHE A 99 6.15 9.26 -10.91
C PHE A 99 7.46 8.48 -10.75
N ALA A 100 7.58 7.32 -11.38
CA ALA A 100 8.75 6.46 -11.21
C ALA A 100 10.03 7.11 -11.76
N ARG A 101 9.93 7.91 -12.82
CA ARG A 101 11.03 8.68 -13.44
C ARG A 101 11.25 10.05 -12.79
N SER A 102 10.39 10.47 -11.86
CA SER A 102 10.48 11.78 -11.21
C SER A 102 11.75 11.91 -10.37
N PRO A 103 12.61 12.93 -10.59
CA PRO A 103 13.75 13.20 -9.73
C PRO A 103 13.35 13.88 -8.41
N ALA A 104 12.11 14.36 -8.29
CA ALA A 104 11.63 15.10 -7.13
C ALA A 104 11.17 14.21 -5.96
N LYS A 105 11.35 12.89 -6.05
CA LYS A 105 10.98 11.94 -5.00
C LYS A 105 11.83 12.15 -3.75
N LEU A 106 11.16 12.26 -2.61
CA LEU A 106 11.78 12.30 -1.30
C LEU A 106 11.95 10.86 -0.77
N SER A 107 13.02 10.60 -0.03
CA SER A 107 13.23 9.34 0.69
C SER A 107 13.62 9.66 2.12
N THR A 108 13.20 8.83 3.09
CA THR A 108 13.76 8.94 4.44
C THR A 108 15.22 8.46 4.52
N GLY A 109 15.68 7.73 3.49
CA GLY A 109 16.98 7.05 3.50
C GLY A 109 17.00 5.79 4.35
N ALA A 110 15.90 5.46 5.03
CA ALA A 110 15.79 4.23 5.80
C ALA A 110 15.82 3.01 4.88
N ARG A 111 16.44 1.94 5.38
CA ARG A 111 16.42 0.63 4.74
C ARG A 111 15.94 -0.41 5.74
N VAL A 112 14.80 -1.03 5.46
CA VAL A 112 14.16 -2.02 6.35
C VAL A 112 13.98 -3.30 5.56
N PHE A 113 14.61 -4.40 6.00
CA PHE A 113 14.64 -5.68 5.27
C PHE A 113 15.05 -5.56 3.79
N GLY A 114 15.93 -4.60 3.47
CA GLY A 114 16.36 -4.32 2.10
C GLY A 114 15.42 -3.41 1.29
N TRP A 115 14.27 -3.03 1.83
CA TRP A 115 13.35 -2.07 1.22
C TRP A 115 13.76 -0.63 1.53
N THR A 116 13.73 0.22 0.52
CA THR A 116 13.94 1.67 0.65
C THR A 116 12.70 2.43 0.22
N ASP A 117 12.30 3.43 1.00
CA ASP A 117 11.10 4.23 0.73
C ASP A 117 11.37 5.39 -0.24
N GLN A 118 10.36 5.72 -1.03
CA GLN A 118 10.29 6.92 -1.85
C GLN A 118 8.87 7.50 -1.74
N ARG A 119 8.75 8.82 -1.80
CA ARG A 119 7.45 9.50 -1.76
C ARG A 119 7.46 10.82 -2.49
N GLU A 120 6.29 11.20 -3.00
CA GLU A 120 6.03 12.50 -3.61
C GLU A 120 4.65 12.96 -3.15
N VAL A 121 4.55 14.21 -2.69
CA VAL A 121 3.29 14.81 -2.25
C VAL A 121 2.87 15.84 -3.30
N GLN A 122 1.72 15.63 -3.93
CA GLN A 122 1.10 16.55 -4.86
C GLN A 122 -0.29 16.95 -4.35
N GLY A 123 -0.41 18.16 -3.81
CA GLY A 123 -1.64 18.62 -3.19
C GLY A 123 -2.05 17.74 -2.00
N ARG A 124 -3.21 17.08 -2.10
CA ARG A 124 -3.73 16.15 -1.08
C ARG A 124 -3.34 14.69 -1.34
N THR A 125 -2.66 14.40 -2.44
CA THR A 125 -2.31 13.05 -2.85
C THR A 125 -0.86 12.77 -2.52
N LEU A 126 -0.62 11.72 -1.74
CA LEU A 126 0.67 11.11 -1.51
C LEU A 126 0.84 9.94 -2.49
N LYS A 127 1.85 10.03 -3.35
CA LYS A 127 2.39 8.85 -4.04
C LYS A 127 3.56 8.31 -3.25
N PHE A 128 3.62 7.00 -3.08
CA PHE A 128 4.69 6.32 -2.37
C PHE A 128 5.23 5.18 -3.21
N ALA A 129 6.45 4.74 -2.86
CA ALA A 129 7.01 3.50 -3.34
C ALA A 129 7.99 2.88 -2.35
N LEU A 130 8.09 1.55 -2.40
CA LEU A 130 9.11 0.75 -1.77
C LEU A 130 9.92 0.07 -2.87
N GLN A 131 11.24 0.18 -2.78
CA GLN A 131 12.16 -0.37 -3.77
C GLN A 131 13.09 -1.40 -3.13
N LYS A 132 13.32 -2.51 -3.83
CA LYS A 132 14.27 -3.57 -3.43
C LYS A 132 14.83 -4.29 -4.66
N GLU A 133 16.08 -4.74 -4.58
CA GLU A 133 16.68 -5.59 -5.61
C GLU A 133 16.49 -7.07 -5.25
N PHE A 134 16.12 -7.88 -6.24
CA PHE A 134 15.98 -9.32 -6.12
C PHE A 134 16.87 -10.03 -7.15
N ALA A 135 17.45 -11.17 -6.75
CA ALA A 135 18.24 -12.05 -7.62
C ALA A 135 17.36 -13.03 -8.42
N LEU A 136 16.29 -12.49 -9.03
CA LEU A 136 15.38 -13.20 -9.93
C LEU A 136 15.16 -12.36 -11.19
N ALA A 137 14.90 -13.02 -12.32
CA ALA A 137 14.59 -12.31 -13.55
C ALA A 137 13.27 -11.53 -13.42
N PRO A 138 13.16 -10.31 -13.97
CA PRO A 138 11.94 -9.50 -13.87
C PRO A 138 10.67 -10.20 -14.37
N ARG A 139 10.79 -10.97 -15.46
CA ARG A 139 9.68 -11.76 -16.02
C ARG A 139 9.21 -12.86 -15.07
N ASP A 140 10.13 -13.54 -14.40
CA ASP A 140 9.78 -14.60 -13.44
C ASP A 140 9.03 -14.02 -12.25
N LEU A 141 9.50 -12.89 -11.72
CA LEU A 141 8.82 -12.18 -10.63
C LEU A 141 7.44 -11.67 -11.04
N LEU A 142 7.29 -11.15 -12.26
CA LEU A 142 5.99 -10.77 -12.79
C LEU A 142 5.06 -11.98 -12.84
N GLN A 143 5.53 -13.11 -13.37
CA GLN A 143 4.70 -14.31 -13.53
C GLN A 143 4.28 -14.88 -12.17
N ARG A 144 5.18 -14.95 -11.19
CA ARG A 144 4.85 -15.37 -9.82
C ARG A 144 3.86 -14.42 -9.16
N SER A 145 4.06 -13.12 -9.34
CA SER A 145 3.13 -12.10 -8.83
C SER A 145 1.76 -12.22 -9.49
N TRP A 146 1.71 -12.41 -10.80
CA TRP A 146 0.46 -12.62 -11.54
C TRP A 146 -0.30 -13.81 -10.98
N SER A 147 0.35 -14.97 -10.82
CA SER A 147 -0.27 -16.17 -10.24
C SER A 147 -0.88 -15.94 -8.85
N ILE A 148 -0.21 -15.15 -7.99
CA ILE A 148 -0.74 -14.80 -6.66
C ILE A 148 -1.94 -13.86 -6.78
N PHE A 149 -1.81 -12.79 -7.55
CA PHE A 149 -2.80 -11.71 -7.58
C PHE A 149 -4.02 -12.01 -8.46
N SER A 150 -3.92 -12.95 -9.41
CA SER A 150 -5.05 -13.40 -10.23
C SER A 150 -5.93 -14.45 -9.52
N ASP A 151 -5.44 -15.05 -8.44
CA ASP A 151 -6.12 -16.11 -7.71
C ASP A 151 -6.86 -15.54 -6.49
N THR A 152 -8.17 -15.78 -6.38
CA THR A 152 -9.01 -15.22 -5.31
C THR A 152 -8.78 -15.85 -3.94
N GLN A 153 -8.08 -16.98 -3.86
CA GLN A 153 -7.68 -17.67 -2.63
C GLN A 153 -6.27 -17.29 -2.20
N GLU A 154 -5.36 -17.04 -3.15
CA GLU A 154 -3.99 -16.61 -2.83
C GLU A 154 -3.89 -15.10 -2.56
N PHE A 155 -4.61 -14.26 -3.29
CA PHE A 155 -4.55 -12.81 -3.16
C PHE A 155 -4.88 -12.31 -1.73
N PRO A 156 -5.90 -12.80 -1.01
CA PRO A 156 -6.16 -12.42 0.39
C PRO A 156 -4.96 -12.58 1.33
N LYS A 157 -4.07 -13.55 1.08
CA LYS A 157 -2.95 -13.90 1.98
C LYS A 157 -1.87 -12.82 2.09
N ILE A 158 -1.87 -11.82 1.19
CA ILE A 158 -0.97 -10.66 1.30
C ILE A 158 -1.40 -9.69 2.41
N TYR A 159 -2.66 -9.79 2.87
CA TYR A 159 -3.21 -8.99 3.95
C TYR A 159 -2.94 -9.70 5.29
N GLY A 160 -2.97 -8.95 6.39
CA GLY A 160 -2.84 -9.54 7.73
C GLY A 160 -4.13 -10.26 8.14
N SER A 161 -4.02 -11.24 9.04
CA SER A 161 -5.17 -12.00 9.57
C SER A 161 -6.20 -11.14 10.33
N ALA A 162 -5.81 -9.94 10.76
CA ALA A 162 -6.72 -8.96 11.37
C ALA A 162 -7.75 -8.35 10.40
N LEU A 163 -7.69 -8.70 9.12
CA LEU A 163 -8.63 -8.24 8.09
C LEU A 163 -9.30 -9.45 7.43
N ASP A 164 -10.62 -9.41 7.33
CA ASP A 164 -11.38 -10.29 6.45
C ASP A 164 -11.38 -9.68 5.05
N VAL A 165 -10.55 -10.23 4.16
CA VAL A 165 -10.37 -9.75 2.80
C VAL A 165 -10.89 -10.78 1.80
N GLN A 166 -11.89 -10.39 1.04
CA GLN A 166 -12.54 -11.23 0.04
C GLN A 166 -12.33 -10.63 -1.34
N PHE A 167 -11.96 -11.48 -2.29
CA PHE A 167 -11.87 -11.13 -3.71
C PHE A 167 -12.84 -11.98 -4.50
N HIS A 168 -13.56 -11.32 -5.39
CA HIS A 168 -14.51 -11.95 -6.30
C HIS A 168 -14.10 -11.60 -7.73
N PHE A 169 -13.83 -12.64 -8.51
CA PHE A 169 -13.61 -12.50 -9.94
C PHE A 169 -14.93 -12.05 -10.60
N LEU A 170 -14.87 -10.98 -11.39
CA LEU A 170 -16.03 -10.50 -12.14
C LEU A 170 -15.93 -10.87 -13.63
N GLN A 171 -14.76 -10.63 -14.25
CA GLN A 171 -14.57 -10.84 -15.68
C GLN A 171 -13.08 -10.89 -16.08
N HIS A 172 -12.77 -11.67 -17.12
CA HIS A 172 -11.58 -11.50 -17.94
C HIS A 172 -11.84 -10.44 -19.03
N VAL A 173 -11.11 -9.32 -18.98
CA VAL A 173 -11.20 -8.29 -20.03
C VAL A 173 -10.38 -8.72 -21.25
N ASP A 174 -9.19 -9.26 -21.00
CA ASP A 174 -8.30 -9.91 -21.96
C ASP A 174 -7.38 -10.92 -21.23
N ALA A 175 -6.40 -11.49 -21.92
CA ALA A 175 -5.45 -12.46 -21.36
C ALA A 175 -4.56 -11.89 -20.23
N ASP A 176 -4.40 -10.58 -20.17
CA ASP A 176 -3.49 -9.87 -19.28
C ASP A 176 -4.22 -8.87 -18.37
N THR A 177 -5.55 -8.94 -18.31
CA THR A 177 -6.41 -7.98 -17.61
C THR A 177 -7.64 -8.66 -16.99
N ILE A 178 -7.81 -8.52 -15.68
CA ILE A 178 -8.92 -9.10 -14.90
C ILE A 178 -9.64 -7.98 -14.16
N LEU A 179 -10.97 -8.05 -14.11
CA LEU A 179 -11.80 -7.20 -13.28
C LEU A 179 -12.19 -7.94 -11.99
N PHE A 180 -11.90 -7.33 -10.84
CA PHE A 180 -12.21 -7.86 -9.52
C PHE A 180 -13.14 -6.94 -8.75
N TYR A 181 -13.97 -7.54 -7.90
CA TYR A 181 -14.56 -6.91 -6.73
C TYR A 181 -13.78 -7.35 -5.49
N ARG A 182 -13.51 -6.41 -4.58
CA ARG A 182 -12.89 -6.66 -3.28
C ARG A 182 -13.74 -6.08 -2.18
N ARG A 183 -13.90 -6.86 -1.11
CA ARG A 183 -14.47 -6.43 0.16
C ARG A 183 -13.43 -6.63 1.26
N ILE A 184 -13.23 -5.63 2.10
CA ILE A 184 -12.38 -5.70 3.30
C ILE A 184 -13.24 -5.32 4.50
N ALA A 185 -13.31 -6.17 5.51
CA ALA A 185 -13.98 -5.88 6.78
C ALA A 185 -13.08 -6.29 7.95
N HIS A 186 -13.45 -5.84 9.15
CA HIS A 186 -12.87 -6.40 10.36
C HIS A 186 -13.58 -7.74 10.66
N PRO A 187 -12.88 -8.85 10.97
CA PRO A 187 -13.52 -10.14 11.22
C PRO A 187 -14.59 -10.07 12.32
N ALA A 188 -14.31 -9.28 13.36
CA ALA A 188 -15.20 -9.09 14.50
C ALA A 188 -16.34 -8.07 14.29
N ASP A 189 -16.30 -7.29 13.19
CA ASP A 189 -17.29 -6.26 12.82
C ASP A 189 -17.47 -6.22 11.31
N SER A 190 -18.41 -7.03 10.81
CA SER A 190 -18.76 -7.09 9.40
C SER A 190 -19.66 -5.93 8.94
N SER A 191 -20.16 -5.10 9.87
CA SER A 191 -21.05 -3.96 9.56
C SER A 191 -20.32 -2.82 8.87
N ARG A 192 -18.99 -2.75 9.00
CA ARG A 192 -18.13 -1.76 8.36
C ARG A 192 -17.24 -2.44 7.33
N ALA A 193 -17.57 -2.23 6.06
CA ALA A 193 -16.86 -2.82 4.95
C ALA A 193 -16.34 -1.77 3.98
N VAL A 194 -15.11 -1.98 3.53
CA VAL A 194 -14.48 -1.21 2.47
C VAL A 194 -14.57 -1.99 1.17
N LYS A 195 -15.19 -1.39 0.15
CA LYS A 195 -15.47 -2.01 -1.14
C LYS A 195 -14.70 -1.33 -2.26
N THR A 196 -14.30 -2.12 -3.26
CA THR A 196 -13.59 -1.63 -4.45
C THR A 196 -13.88 -2.54 -5.64
N VAL A 197 -14.22 -1.98 -6.79
CA VAL A 197 -14.09 -2.65 -8.10
C VAL A 197 -12.82 -2.14 -8.78
N PHE A 198 -11.94 -3.04 -9.21
CA PHE A 198 -10.64 -2.65 -9.78
C PHE A 198 -10.13 -3.63 -10.83
N LEU A 199 -9.33 -3.10 -11.75
CA LEU A 199 -8.59 -3.84 -12.75
C LEU A 199 -7.27 -4.33 -12.16
N LEU A 200 -6.95 -5.60 -12.37
CA LEU A 200 -5.61 -6.16 -12.31
C LEU A 200 -5.10 -6.30 -13.74
N ALA A 201 -4.04 -5.58 -14.11
CA ALA A 201 -3.48 -5.64 -15.46
C ALA A 201 -1.97 -5.83 -15.43
N ARG A 202 -1.41 -6.69 -16.30
CA ARG A 202 0.03 -6.78 -16.54
C ARG A 202 0.39 -6.23 -17.91
N ARG A 203 1.47 -5.45 -18.01
CA ARG A 203 1.93 -4.84 -19.26
C ARG A 203 3.44 -4.93 -19.37
N GLN A 204 3.94 -5.17 -20.58
CA GLN A 204 5.35 -4.95 -20.88
C GLN A 204 5.56 -3.44 -21.10
N ILE A 205 6.64 -2.92 -20.53
CA ILE A 205 7.08 -1.53 -20.69
C ILE A 205 8.53 -1.51 -21.19
N ALA A 206 9.02 -0.35 -21.61
CA ALA A 206 10.38 -0.24 -22.16
C ALA A 206 11.44 -0.71 -21.17
N GLU A 207 11.28 -0.39 -19.88
CA GLU A 207 12.26 -0.69 -18.84
C GLU A 207 12.04 -2.06 -18.14
N GLY A 208 11.04 -2.84 -18.56
CA GLY A 208 10.69 -4.11 -17.93
C GLY A 208 9.20 -4.42 -17.98
N TYR A 209 8.58 -4.61 -16.83
CA TYR A 209 7.17 -4.98 -16.73
C TYR A 209 6.43 -4.19 -15.65
N LEU A 210 5.13 -4.02 -15.85
CA LEU A 210 4.19 -3.39 -14.94
C LEU A 210 3.11 -4.39 -14.55
N LEU A 211 2.77 -4.42 -13.27
CA LEU A 211 1.53 -4.97 -12.75
C LEU A 211 0.74 -3.85 -12.07
N LEU A 212 -0.48 -3.59 -12.53
CA LEU A 212 -1.29 -2.45 -12.16
C LEU A 212 -2.57 -2.92 -11.46
N PHE A 213 -2.91 -2.24 -10.36
CA PHE A 213 -4.18 -2.37 -9.65
C PHE A 213 -4.87 -1.01 -9.67
N ARG A 214 -5.87 -0.85 -10.52
CA ARG A 214 -6.53 0.45 -10.73
C ARG A 214 -8.03 0.33 -10.59
N SER A 215 -8.60 1.08 -9.65
CA SER A 215 -10.05 1.20 -9.52
C SER A 215 -10.70 1.65 -10.81
N ILE A 216 -11.85 1.06 -11.07
CA ILE A 216 -12.81 1.57 -12.03
C ILE A 216 -14.08 1.93 -11.26
N ASP A 217 -14.73 3.02 -11.68
CA ASP A 217 -15.99 3.42 -11.09
C ASP A 217 -17.01 2.28 -11.23
N LYS A 218 -17.61 1.91 -10.10
CA LYS A 218 -18.61 0.84 -10.02
C LYS A 218 -19.84 1.16 -10.88
N ASP A 219 -20.17 2.44 -11.02
CA ASP A 219 -21.35 2.89 -11.75
C ASP A 219 -21.13 2.78 -13.27
N LEU A 220 -19.88 2.97 -13.73
CA LEU A 220 -19.52 2.78 -15.13
C LEU A 220 -19.69 1.33 -15.59
N VAL A 221 -19.43 0.35 -14.71
CA VAL A 221 -19.60 -1.07 -15.01
C VAL A 221 -20.95 -1.62 -14.53
N HIS A 222 -21.86 -0.74 -14.08
CA HIS A 222 -23.16 -1.12 -13.51
C HIS A 222 -23.03 -2.28 -12.49
N PHE A 223 -22.09 -2.16 -11.55
CA PHE A 223 -21.85 -3.20 -10.56
C PHE A 223 -23.01 -3.27 -9.56
N GLU A 224 -23.57 -4.47 -9.39
CA GLU A 224 -24.64 -4.76 -8.45
C GLU A 224 -24.33 -6.03 -7.64
N GLU A 225 -24.62 -5.99 -6.34
CA GLU A 225 -24.54 -7.12 -5.43
C GLU A 225 -25.98 -7.59 -5.16
N VAL A 226 -26.30 -8.84 -5.49
CA VAL A 226 -27.65 -9.39 -5.40
C VAL A 226 -27.62 -10.61 -4.49
N ASP A 227 -28.46 -10.61 -3.46
CA ASP A 227 -28.66 -11.77 -2.62
C ASP A 227 -29.37 -12.87 -3.41
N VAL A 228 -28.90 -14.12 -3.25
CA VAL A 228 -29.42 -15.28 -4.01
C VAL A 228 -30.92 -15.58 -3.74
N GLY A 229 -31.54 -14.88 -2.78
CA GLY A 229 -32.98 -14.91 -2.53
C GLY A 229 -33.87 -14.17 -3.55
N GLY A 230 -33.31 -13.36 -4.45
CA GLY A 230 -34.04 -12.81 -5.60
C GLY A 230 -35.14 -11.78 -5.31
N GLU A 231 -35.41 -11.45 -4.06
CA GLU A 231 -36.28 -10.32 -3.71
C GLU A 231 -35.44 -9.02 -3.79
N PRO A 232 -35.84 -8.03 -4.61
CA PRO A 232 -35.34 -6.67 -4.46
C PRO A 232 -35.62 -6.25 -3.02
N GLU A 233 -34.66 -5.58 -2.36
CA GLU A 233 -34.90 -4.94 -1.05
C GLU A 233 -36.30 -4.32 -1.05
N VAL A 234 -37.19 -4.96 -0.29
CA VAL A 234 -38.54 -4.45 -0.05
C VAL A 234 -38.35 -3.02 0.41
N ARG A 235 -39.03 -2.06 -0.23
CA ARG A 235 -39.11 -0.68 0.28
C ARG A 235 -39.73 -0.77 1.68
N VAL A 236 -38.90 -0.86 2.71
CA VAL A 236 -39.34 -0.88 4.10
C VAL A 236 -39.70 0.54 4.50
N ASP A 237 -40.86 0.62 5.16
CA ASP A 237 -41.45 1.79 5.81
C ASP A 237 -40.39 2.58 6.62
N PRO A 238 -40.31 3.93 6.53
CA PRO A 238 -39.22 4.71 7.12
C PRO A 238 -39.12 4.65 8.65
N ASP A 239 -40.10 4.04 9.34
CA ASP A 239 -40.29 4.20 10.79
C ASP A 239 -40.11 2.90 11.60
N ALA A 240 -39.73 1.79 10.96
CA ALA A 240 -39.63 0.50 11.66
C ALA A 240 -38.48 -0.38 11.17
N THR A 241 -37.23 0.02 11.46
CA THR A 241 -36.20 -0.87 12.05
C THR A 241 -34.88 -0.12 12.20
N LEU A 242 -34.39 -0.10 13.45
CA LEU A 242 -32.99 0.16 13.79
C LEU A 242 -32.14 -1.02 13.27
N GLU A 243 -32.08 -1.21 11.96
CA GLU A 243 -31.03 -2.04 11.37
C GLU A 243 -29.71 -1.36 11.70
N VAL A 244 -28.77 -2.14 12.24
CA VAL A 244 -27.39 -1.71 12.45
C VAL A 244 -26.90 -1.18 11.10
N LEU A 245 -26.87 0.15 10.94
CA LEU A 245 -26.54 0.83 9.69
C LEU A 245 -25.19 0.31 9.21
N SER A 246 -25.22 -0.65 8.30
CA SER A 246 -24.00 -1.18 7.69
C SER A 246 -23.36 0.00 6.95
N THR A 247 -22.20 0.42 7.43
CA THR A 247 -21.50 1.57 6.88
C THR A 247 -20.53 1.06 5.83
N GLU A 248 -21.04 0.89 4.62
CA GLU A 248 -20.22 0.49 3.49
C GLU A 248 -19.55 1.70 2.87
N THR A 249 -18.23 1.62 2.68
CA THR A 249 -17.45 2.71 2.10
C THR A 249 -16.76 2.24 0.84
N TRP A 250 -17.02 2.93 -0.27
CA TRP A 250 -16.34 2.72 -1.54
C TRP A 250 -15.05 3.51 -1.58
N VAL A 251 -13.95 2.84 -1.89
CA VAL A 251 -12.62 3.47 -1.94
C VAL A 251 -11.89 3.17 -3.23
N ASP A 252 -11.10 4.15 -3.66
CA ASP A 252 -10.20 4.00 -4.79
C ASP A 252 -8.95 3.21 -4.41
N LYS A 253 -8.61 2.25 -5.27
CA LYS A 253 -7.36 1.50 -5.26
C LYS A 253 -6.50 2.00 -6.41
N TYR A 254 -5.32 2.50 -6.09
CA TYR A 254 -4.33 2.85 -7.09
C TYR A 254 -2.95 2.39 -6.62
N ILE A 255 -2.59 1.18 -7.02
CA ILE A 255 -1.35 0.50 -6.66
C ILE A 255 -0.69 -0.02 -7.93
N TRP A 256 0.64 -0.04 -7.96
CA TRP A 256 1.41 -0.59 -9.06
C TRP A 256 2.66 -1.32 -8.57
N VAL A 257 3.15 -2.23 -9.40
CA VAL A 257 4.42 -2.93 -9.21
C VAL A 257 5.20 -2.84 -10.51
N LEU A 258 6.43 -2.35 -10.44
CA LEU A 258 7.35 -2.30 -11.58
C LEU A 258 8.46 -3.32 -11.35
N PHE A 259 8.73 -4.10 -12.40
CA PHE A 259 9.78 -5.10 -12.44
C PHE A 259 10.80 -4.63 -13.48
N TYR A 260 11.81 -3.89 -13.04
CA TYR A 260 12.79 -3.31 -13.95
C TYR A 260 13.88 -4.31 -14.31
N ASN A 261 14.26 -4.28 -15.59
CA ASN A 261 15.49 -4.90 -16.05
C ASN A 261 16.69 -4.17 -15.45
N VAL A 262 17.67 -4.94 -14.97
CA VAL A 262 18.98 -4.40 -14.57
C VAL A 262 19.96 -4.59 -15.74
N PRO A 263 20.60 -3.52 -16.25
CA PRO A 263 21.58 -3.64 -17.33
C PRO A 263 22.64 -4.70 -17.02
N ASP A 264 22.93 -5.53 -18.02
CA ASP A 264 23.91 -6.62 -17.99
C ASP A 264 23.69 -7.70 -16.91
N GLN A 265 22.54 -7.68 -16.23
CA GLN A 265 22.21 -8.61 -15.14
C GLN A 265 20.79 -9.18 -15.31
N PRO A 266 20.56 -10.09 -16.30
CA PRO A 266 19.23 -10.58 -16.65
C PRO A 266 18.53 -11.37 -15.54
N LYS A 267 19.29 -11.89 -14.57
CA LYS A 267 18.79 -12.59 -13.38
C LYS A 267 18.57 -11.66 -12.18
N LYS A 268 18.57 -10.36 -12.40
CA LYS A 268 18.28 -9.38 -11.36
C LYS A 268 17.11 -8.49 -11.75
N CYS A 269 16.32 -8.16 -10.76
CA CYS A 269 15.18 -7.28 -10.90
C CYS A 269 15.29 -6.17 -9.87
N LEU A 270 15.24 -4.93 -10.34
CA LEU A 270 14.93 -3.81 -9.45
C LEU A 270 13.41 -3.73 -9.32
N PHE A 271 12.90 -4.14 -8.18
CA PHE A 271 11.48 -4.21 -7.89
C PHE A 271 11.02 -2.94 -7.20
N HIS A 272 9.88 -2.41 -7.65
CA HIS A 272 9.33 -1.16 -7.17
C HIS A 272 7.81 -1.28 -6.97
N PHE A 273 7.40 -1.36 -5.71
CA PHE A 273 5.99 -1.43 -5.29
C PHE A 273 5.52 -0.05 -4.85
N GLY A 274 4.54 0.52 -5.54
CA GLY A 274 4.05 1.88 -5.25
C GLY A 274 2.54 2.00 -5.25
N GLY A 275 2.08 3.17 -4.82
CA GLY A 275 0.67 3.48 -4.75
C GLY A 275 0.39 4.96 -4.54
N ALA A 276 -0.87 5.33 -4.67
CA ALA A 276 -1.38 6.66 -4.37
C ALA A 276 -2.46 6.59 -3.30
N THR A 277 -2.41 7.52 -2.35
CA THR A 277 -3.37 7.63 -1.25
C THR A 277 -3.49 9.08 -0.80
N THR A 278 -4.59 9.42 -0.12
CA THR A 278 -4.80 10.75 0.49
C THR A 278 -4.36 10.80 1.95
N THR A 279 -3.88 9.69 2.52
CA THR A 279 -3.48 9.58 3.93
C THR A 279 -2.09 8.96 4.10
N THR A 280 -1.34 9.44 5.07
CA THR A 280 0.01 8.96 5.41
C THR A 280 0.00 7.73 6.33
N LEU A 281 -1.15 7.41 6.95
CA LEU A 281 -1.28 6.35 7.96
C LEU A 281 -1.00 4.93 7.42
N TRP A 282 -0.95 4.75 6.10
CA TRP A 282 -0.86 3.43 5.46
C TRP A 282 0.56 2.90 5.23
N LEU A 283 1.62 3.71 5.42
CA LEU A 283 2.99 3.31 5.02
C LEU A 283 3.50 2.04 5.73
N ARG A 284 3.09 1.80 7.00
CA ARG A 284 3.45 0.56 7.69
C ARG A 284 2.79 -0.66 7.05
N GLU A 285 1.49 -0.61 6.80
CA GLU A 285 0.78 -1.74 6.20
C GLU A 285 1.24 -2.01 4.77
N VAL A 286 1.62 -0.97 4.03
CA VAL A 286 2.27 -1.10 2.73
C VAL A 286 3.57 -1.92 2.84
N LEU A 287 4.41 -1.66 3.84
CA LEU A 287 5.63 -2.45 4.06
C LEU A 287 5.31 -3.90 4.41
N PHE A 288 4.31 -4.15 5.26
CA PHE A 288 3.93 -5.53 5.60
C PHE A 288 3.33 -6.28 4.41
N VAL A 289 2.55 -5.62 3.55
CA VAL A 289 2.09 -6.20 2.28
C VAL A 289 3.28 -6.56 1.39
N ALA A 290 4.28 -5.66 1.27
CA ALA A 290 5.48 -5.92 0.48
C ALA A 290 6.28 -7.12 1.01
N VAL A 291 6.43 -7.25 2.33
CA VAL A 291 7.14 -8.37 2.97
C VAL A 291 6.37 -9.69 2.83
N ARG A 292 5.03 -9.69 2.98
CA ARG A 292 4.22 -10.90 2.76
C ARG A 292 4.26 -11.33 1.30
N TRP A 293 4.14 -10.39 0.37
CA TRP A 293 4.33 -10.66 -1.06
C TRP A 293 5.72 -11.25 -1.33
N GLU A 294 6.77 -10.68 -0.73
CA GLU A 294 8.15 -11.17 -0.90
C GLU A 294 8.25 -12.63 -0.44
N SER A 295 7.71 -12.97 0.73
CA SER A 295 7.69 -14.35 1.22
C SER A 295 6.95 -15.31 0.29
N MET A 296 5.85 -14.86 -0.34
CA MET A 296 5.05 -15.69 -1.25
C MET A 296 5.70 -15.84 -2.64
N ALA A 297 6.22 -14.76 -3.22
CA ALA A 297 6.70 -14.71 -4.60
C ALA A 297 8.19 -15.08 -4.73
N VAL A 298 9.01 -14.67 -3.76
CA VAL A 298 10.46 -14.92 -3.77
C VAL A 298 10.78 -16.20 -2.99
N GLY A 299 10.08 -16.42 -1.88
CA GLY A 299 10.34 -17.51 -0.95
C GLY A 299 11.31 -17.10 0.17
N SER A 300 11.62 -18.04 1.07
CA SER A 300 12.58 -17.78 2.14
C SER A 300 13.98 -17.60 1.58
N GLN A 301 14.67 -16.53 1.99
CA GLN A 301 16.07 -16.30 1.63
C GLN A 301 17.06 -17.09 2.49
N PHE A 302 16.57 -17.75 3.55
CA PHE A 302 17.38 -18.62 4.40
C PHE A 302 16.57 -19.84 4.82
N THR A 303 17.22 -20.99 4.84
CA THR A 303 16.67 -22.21 5.43
C THR A 303 17.35 -22.37 6.77
N LEU A 304 16.56 -22.42 7.86
CA LEU A 304 17.09 -22.87 9.14
C LEU A 304 17.25 -24.38 9.02
N THR A 305 18.46 -24.85 8.76
CA THR A 305 18.81 -26.25 8.88
C THR A 305 18.89 -26.56 10.37
N ALA A 306 18.01 -27.43 10.86
CA ALA A 306 18.20 -28.05 12.16
C ALA A 306 19.36 -29.05 12.03
N GLU A 307 20.46 -28.78 12.72
CA GLU A 307 21.44 -29.82 13.10
C GLU A 307 20.92 -30.57 14.32
#